data_AF-A0A7G1HX04-F1
#
_entry.id   AF-A0A7G1HX04-F1
#
_cell.length_a   1.000
_cell.length_b   1.000
_cell.length_c   1.000
_cell.angle_alpha   90.00
_cell.angle_beta   90.00
_cell.angle_gamma   90.00
#
_symmetry.space_group_name_H-M   'P 1'
#
loop_
_entity.id
_entity.type
_entity.pdbx_description
1 polymer ?
#
loop_
_entity_poly.entity_id
_entity_poly.type
_entity_poly.pdbx_seq_one_letter_code
_entity_poly.pdbx_strand_id
1 'polypeptide(L)'
;MIKQDFLLAQIEELTKKIARLLRKKETNEPDIDTAADDCYKAFRLNLNSITNLPEDELTELVPDWQLLELLVKIMLNDTRINHDLNQMEKAQALLYYIQENDRTYSFDRIATARELDTLIQNLKSGNHN
;
A
#
# COMPACT_ATOMS: atom_id res chain seq x y z
N MET A 1 20.74 3.07 18.93
CA MET A 1 19.76 2.12 19.51
C MET A 1 18.33 2.65 19.44
N ILE A 2 18.01 3.87 19.92
CA ILE A 2 16.62 4.38 19.98
C ILE A 2 15.85 4.40 18.62
N LYS A 3 16.51 4.76 17.51
CA LYS A 3 15.82 4.87 16.19
C LYS A 3 15.36 3.53 15.63
N GLN A 4 16.14 2.47 15.84
CA GLN A 4 15.85 1.14 15.30
C GLN A 4 14.70 0.48 16.06
N ASP A 5 14.67 0.64 17.38
CA ASP A 5 13.58 0.16 18.24
C ASP A 5 12.26 0.90 17.92
N PHE A 6 12.34 2.20 17.66
CA PHE A 6 11.18 3.00 17.25
C PHE A 6 10.63 2.61 15.88
N LEU A 7 11.51 2.34 14.90
CA LEU A 7 11.09 1.88 13.57
C LEU A 7 10.43 0.50 13.66
N LEU A 8 11.02 -0.42 14.42
CA LEU A 8 10.47 -1.76 14.62
C LEU A 8 9.07 -1.71 15.26
N ALA A 9 8.88 -0.90 16.29
CA ALA A 9 7.58 -0.71 16.93
C ALA A 9 6.52 -0.12 15.97
N GLN A 10 6.92 0.81 15.10
CA GLN A 10 6.02 1.37 14.08
C GLN A 10 5.65 0.33 13.03
N ILE A 11 6.62 -0.46 12.54
CA ILE A 11 6.37 -1.56 11.60
C ILE A 11 5.42 -2.58 12.22
N GLU A 12 5.62 -2.94 13.49
CA GLU A 12 4.77 -3.91 14.18
C GLU A 12 3.32 -3.41 14.31
N GLU A 13 3.13 -2.16 14.73
CA GLU A 13 1.79 -1.56 14.84
C GLU A 13 1.10 -1.41 13.47
N LEU A 14 1.85 -1.00 12.45
CA LEU A 14 1.35 -0.93 11.07
C LEU A 14 0.94 -2.31 10.55
N THR A 15 1.75 -3.32 10.78
CA THR A 15 1.47 -4.71 10.34
C THR A 15 0.20 -5.23 11.01
N LYS A 16 -0.02 -4.94 12.30
CA LYS A 16 -1.28 -5.29 13.00
C LYS A 16 -2.49 -4.60 12.38
N LYS A 17 -2.36 -3.33 12.00
CA LYS A 17 -3.45 -2.57 11.35
C LYS A 17 -3.76 -3.12 9.95
N ILE A 18 -2.75 -3.45 9.17
CA ILE A 18 -2.90 -4.07 7.84
C ILE A 18 -3.56 -5.45 7.97
N ALA A 19 -3.15 -6.28 8.93
CA ALA A 19 -3.78 -7.57 9.16
C ALA A 19 -5.28 -7.46 9.51
N ARG A 20 -5.69 -6.39 10.22
CA ARG A 20 -7.12 -6.11 10.48
C ARG A 20 -7.86 -5.74 9.21
N LEU A 21 -7.25 -4.91 8.36
CA LEU A 21 -7.80 -4.51 7.06
C LEU A 21 -8.01 -5.74 6.15
N LEU A 22 -7.00 -6.61 6.06
CA LEU A 22 -7.07 -7.83 5.26
C LEU A 22 -8.16 -8.80 5.75
N ARG A 23 -8.30 -9.00 7.06
CA ARG A 23 -9.35 -9.87 7.63
C ARG A 23 -10.76 -9.36 7.35
N LYS A 24 -10.96 -8.05 7.33
CA LYS A 24 -12.29 -7.47 7.04
C LYS A 24 -12.71 -7.64 5.58
N LYS A 25 -11.75 -7.61 4.65
CA LYS A 25 -11.98 -7.95 3.23
C LYS A 25 -12.59 -9.35 3.07
N GLU A 26 -12.26 -10.29 3.97
CA GLU A 26 -12.77 -11.66 3.95
C GLU A 26 -14.20 -11.80 4.53
N THR A 27 -14.65 -10.87 5.39
CA THR A 27 -15.90 -11.01 6.15
C THR A 27 -17.14 -10.35 5.51
N ASN A 28 -17.01 -9.65 4.37
CA ASN A 28 -18.12 -8.95 3.68
C ASN A 28 -18.99 -8.07 4.58
N GLU A 29 -18.45 -7.59 5.71
CA GLU A 29 -19.18 -6.66 6.58
C GLU A 29 -19.38 -5.32 5.85
N PRO A 30 -20.55 -4.67 6.01
CA PRO A 30 -20.85 -3.44 5.30
C PRO A 30 -19.77 -2.38 5.55
N ASP A 31 -19.31 -1.80 4.44
CA ASP A 31 -18.20 -0.87 4.33
C ASP A 31 -18.53 0.47 5.02
N ILE A 32 -18.45 0.47 6.34
CA ILE A 32 -18.42 1.67 7.19
C ILE A 32 -16.94 2.06 7.45
N ASP A 33 -15.99 1.46 6.72
CA ASP A 33 -14.66 1.11 7.23
C ASP A 33 -13.58 2.16 6.95
N THR A 34 -13.08 2.81 8.00
CA THR A 34 -11.93 3.74 7.94
C THR A 34 -10.61 3.04 8.29
N ALA A 35 -10.53 1.71 8.21
CA ALA A 35 -9.32 0.95 8.58
C ALA A 35 -8.10 1.36 7.73
N ALA A 36 -8.31 1.62 6.44
CA ALA A 36 -7.29 2.18 5.56
C ALA A 36 -6.86 3.59 6.02
N ASP A 37 -7.79 4.43 6.49
CA ASP A 37 -7.47 5.76 7.00
C ASP A 37 -6.59 5.69 8.25
N ASP A 38 -6.84 4.72 9.15
CA ASP A 38 -6.00 4.51 10.33
C ASP A 38 -4.60 3.97 9.99
N CYS A 39 -4.47 3.31 8.84
CA CYS A 39 -3.19 2.95 8.27
C CYS A 39 -2.49 4.17 7.67
N TYR A 40 -3.16 4.97 6.82
CA TYR A 40 -2.58 6.19 6.23
C TYR A 40 -2.13 7.19 7.30
N LYS A 41 -2.92 7.39 8.37
CA LYS A 41 -2.55 8.26 9.49
C LYS A 41 -1.24 7.86 10.16
N ALA A 42 -0.89 6.58 10.16
CA ALA A 42 0.38 6.13 10.72
C ALA A 42 1.60 6.58 9.87
N PHE A 43 1.39 6.89 8.60
CA PHE A 43 2.35 7.57 7.73
C PHE A 43 2.18 9.11 7.73
N ARG A 44 1.29 9.65 8.57
CA ARG A 44 0.84 11.06 8.54
C ARG A 44 0.20 11.45 7.20
N LEU A 45 -0.35 10.48 6.49
CA LEU A 45 -1.08 10.65 5.24
C LEU A 45 -2.58 10.48 5.49
N ASN A 46 -3.37 10.80 4.48
CA ASN A 46 -4.79 10.50 4.40
C ASN A 46 -5.15 10.12 2.96
N LEU A 47 -6.39 9.68 2.74
CA LEU A 47 -6.85 9.29 1.40
C LEU A 47 -6.58 10.37 0.34
N ASN A 48 -6.82 11.65 0.65
CA ASN A 48 -6.57 12.76 -0.27
C ASN A 48 -5.08 12.90 -0.63
N SER A 49 -4.17 12.66 0.32
CA SER A 49 -2.74 12.59 0.06
C SER A 49 -2.41 11.44 -0.90
N ILE A 50 -2.96 10.24 -0.66
CA ILE A 50 -2.71 9.07 -1.52
C ILE A 50 -3.20 9.29 -2.94
N THR A 51 -4.40 9.84 -3.09
CA THR A 51 -5.02 10.08 -4.40
C THR A 51 -4.26 11.12 -5.21
N ASN A 52 -3.88 12.24 -4.59
CA ASN A 52 -3.41 13.43 -5.32
C ASN A 52 -1.90 13.61 -5.36
N LEU A 53 -1.15 13.10 -4.38
CA LEU A 53 0.32 13.22 -4.42
C LEU A 53 0.89 12.28 -5.49
N PRO A 54 1.89 12.72 -6.26
CA PRO A 54 2.64 11.86 -7.15
C PRO A 54 3.52 10.87 -6.36
N GLU A 55 3.97 9.81 -7.03
CA GLU A 55 4.76 8.75 -6.41
C GLU A 55 6.08 9.22 -5.82
N ASP A 56 6.76 10.18 -6.47
CA ASP A 56 8.03 10.76 -6.00
C ASP A 56 7.85 11.49 -4.67
N GLU A 57 6.83 12.34 -4.54
CA GLU A 57 6.50 12.99 -3.26
C GLU A 57 6.16 11.96 -2.16
N LEU A 58 5.50 10.85 -2.50
CA LEU A 58 5.23 9.77 -1.54
C LEU A 58 6.52 9.07 -1.08
N THR A 59 7.51 8.90 -1.96
CA THR A 59 8.82 8.36 -1.58
C THR A 59 9.61 9.29 -0.67
N GLU A 60 9.42 10.60 -0.77
CA GLU A 60 10.04 11.58 0.14
C GLU A 60 9.37 11.58 1.53
N LEU A 61 8.03 11.48 1.56
CA LEU A 61 7.25 11.45 2.81
C LEU A 61 7.37 10.12 3.57
N VAL A 62 7.57 9.01 2.84
CA VAL A 62 7.78 7.67 3.39
C VAL A 62 9.13 7.12 2.89
N PRO A 63 10.26 7.63 3.42
CA PRO A 63 11.60 7.34 2.89
C PRO A 63 12.13 5.95 3.26
N ASP A 64 11.52 5.28 4.23
CA ASP A 64 11.88 3.93 4.60
C ASP A 64 11.17 2.93 3.68
N TRP A 65 11.94 2.12 2.95
CA TRP A 65 11.41 1.21 1.93
C TRP A 65 10.51 0.12 2.51
N GLN A 66 10.69 -0.29 3.79
CA GLN A 66 9.80 -1.26 4.44
C GLN A 66 8.44 -0.62 4.71
N LEU A 67 8.46 0.62 5.19
CA LEU A 67 7.24 1.42 5.38
C LEU A 67 6.54 1.71 4.06
N LEU A 68 7.29 2.00 3.00
CA LEU A 68 6.73 2.22 1.67
C LEU A 68 6.10 0.93 1.11
N GLU A 69 6.70 -0.24 1.35
CA GLU A 69 6.12 -1.53 0.96
C GLU A 69 4.78 -1.79 1.66
N LEU A 70 4.66 -1.40 2.93
CA LEU A 70 3.40 -1.45 3.66
C LEU A 70 2.36 -0.49 3.08
N LEU A 71 2.75 0.71 2.66
CA LEU A 71 1.87 1.67 1.99
C LEU A 71 1.28 1.09 0.70
N VAL A 72 2.10 0.46 -0.13
CA VAL A 72 1.65 -0.22 -1.36
C VAL A 72 0.60 -1.29 -1.06
N LYS A 73 0.80 -2.10 -0.01
CA LYS A 73 -0.16 -3.13 0.40
C LYS A 73 -1.48 -2.55 0.90
N ILE A 74 -1.44 -1.40 1.58
CA ILE A 74 -2.66 -0.70 1.97
C ILE A 74 -3.39 -0.21 0.73
N MET A 75 -2.68 0.40 -0.23
CA MET A 75 -3.29 0.89 -1.47
C MET A 75 -3.99 -0.22 -2.25
N LEU A 76 -3.35 -1.38 -2.36
CA LEU A 76 -3.89 -2.55 -3.05
C LEU A 76 -5.18 -3.09 -2.40
N ASN A 77 -5.33 -2.91 -1.09
CA ASN A 77 -6.45 -3.46 -0.32
C ASN A 77 -7.51 -2.43 0.09
N ASP A 78 -7.29 -1.14 -0.15
CA ASP A 78 -8.30 -0.10 0.05
C ASP A 78 -9.28 -0.08 -1.13
N THR A 79 -10.50 -0.56 -0.89
CA THR A 79 -11.58 -0.67 -1.87
C THR A 79 -11.96 0.67 -2.51
N ARG A 80 -11.61 1.79 -1.88
CA ARG A 80 -11.89 3.15 -2.37
C ARG A 80 -10.90 3.60 -3.44
N ILE A 81 -9.75 2.93 -3.61
CA ILE A 81 -8.73 3.28 -4.59
C ILE A 81 -8.28 2.12 -5.48
N ASN A 82 -8.44 0.87 -5.05
CA ASN A 82 -7.94 -0.29 -5.80
C ASN A 82 -8.72 -0.61 -7.09
N HIS A 83 -9.79 0.14 -7.36
CA HIS A 83 -10.53 0.10 -8.62
C HIS A 83 -10.11 1.21 -9.59
N ASP A 84 -9.19 2.10 -9.21
CA ASP A 84 -8.66 3.17 -10.05
C ASP A 84 -7.33 2.74 -10.69
N LEU A 85 -7.28 2.76 -12.02
CA LEU A 85 -6.11 2.33 -12.78
C LEU A 85 -4.87 3.20 -12.47
N ASN A 86 -5.02 4.52 -12.40
CA ASN A 86 -3.90 5.42 -12.14
C ASN A 86 -3.35 5.20 -10.72
N GLN A 87 -4.22 4.91 -9.75
CA GLN A 87 -3.78 4.61 -8.38
C GLN A 87 -3.02 3.28 -8.31
N MET A 88 -3.44 2.26 -9.07
CA MET A 88 -2.72 0.99 -9.11
C MET A 88 -1.40 1.07 -9.87
N GLU A 89 -1.33 1.84 -10.95
CA GLU A 89 -0.06 2.13 -11.64
C GLU A 89 0.89 2.93 -10.73
N LYS A 90 0.38 3.88 -9.93
CA LYS A 90 1.15 4.57 -8.88
C LYS A 90 1.69 3.58 -7.84
N ALA A 91 0.86 2.67 -7.34
CA ALA A 91 1.28 1.65 -6.39
C ALA A 91 2.36 0.73 -6.99
N GLN A 92 2.28 0.40 -8.28
CA GLN A 92 3.29 -0.37 -9.00
C GLN A 92 4.61 0.41 -9.12
N ALA A 93 4.57 1.71 -9.43
CA ALA A 93 5.75 2.57 -9.49
C ALA A 93 6.48 2.66 -8.15
N LEU A 94 5.74 2.80 -7.03
CA LEU A 94 6.32 2.75 -5.69
C LEU A 94 6.98 1.39 -5.39
N LEU A 95 6.37 0.29 -5.83
CA LEU A 95 6.95 -1.04 -5.66
C LEU A 95 8.25 -1.22 -6.46
N TYR A 96 8.32 -0.68 -7.68
CA TYR A 96 9.55 -0.66 -8.46
C TYR A 96 10.65 0.16 -7.79
N TYR A 97 10.32 1.33 -7.24
CA TYR A 97 11.26 2.13 -6.45
C TYR A 97 11.84 1.32 -5.28
N ILE A 98 11.01 0.56 -4.55
CA ILE A 98 11.48 -0.31 -3.46
C ILE A 98 12.45 -1.38 -3.97
N GLN A 99 12.14 -2.03 -5.09
CA GLN A 99 12.98 -3.10 -5.67
C GLN A 99 14.36 -2.62 -6.13
N GLU A 100 14.43 -1.39 -6.64
CA GLU A 100 15.71 -0.77 -7.01
C GLU A 100 16.57 -0.44 -5.78
N ASN A 101 15.94 -0.08 -4.67
CA ASN A 101 16.62 0.33 -3.43
C ASN A 101 16.90 -0.83 -2.45
N ASP A 102 16.12 -1.92 -2.48
CA ASP A 102 16.34 -3.15 -1.71
C ASP A 102 16.32 -4.39 -2.61
N ARG A 103 17.51 -5.01 -2.76
CA ARG A 103 17.71 -6.22 -3.55
C ARG A 103 17.53 -7.51 -2.76
N THR A 104 17.07 -7.42 -1.50
CA THR A 104 16.78 -8.59 -0.69
C THR A 104 15.60 -9.35 -1.28
N TYR A 105 15.75 -10.66 -1.44
CA TYR A 105 14.66 -11.50 -1.90
C TYR A 105 13.51 -11.48 -0.88
N SER A 106 12.31 -11.15 -1.34
CA SER A 106 11.09 -11.18 -0.55
C SER A 106 9.98 -11.90 -1.32
N PHE A 107 9.51 -13.03 -0.78
CA PHE A 107 8.38 -13.77 -1.35
C PHE A 107 7.12 -12.91 -1.37
N ASP A 108 6.90 -12.14 -0.30
CA ASP A 108 5.74 -11.27 -0.14
C ASP A 108 5.73 -10.12 -1.17
N ARG A 109 6.92 -9.58 -1.47
CA ARG A 109 7.09 -8.57 -2.53
C ARG A 109 6.76 -9.11 -3.91
N ILE A 110 7.18 -10.34 -4.21
CA ILE A 110 6.85 -11.01 -5.48
C ILE A 110 5.36 -11.28 -5.59
N ALA A 111 4.71 -11.70 -4.50
CA ALA A 111 3.27 -11.91 -4.46
C ALA A 111 2.52 -10.59 -4.70
N THR A 112 2.91 -9.52 -3.99
CA THR A 112 2.33 -8.17 -4.15
C THR A 112 2.46 -7.67 -5.58
N ALA A 113 3.62 -7.83 -6.22
CA ALA A 113 3.84 -7.42 -7.61
C ALA A 113 2.90 -8.16 -8.58
N ARG A 114 2.73 -9.49 -8.40
CA ARG A 114 1.83 -10.29 -9.23
C ARG A 114 0.36 -9.89 -9.05
N GLU A 115 -0.06 -9.58 -7.83
CA GLU A 115 -1.42 -9.13 -7.55
C GLU A 115 -1.70 -7.77 -8.21
N LEU A 116 -0.76 -6.82 -8.10
CA LEU A 116 -0.83 -5.53 -8.79
C LEU A 116 -0.90 -5.70 -10.32
N ASP A 117 -0.02 -6.53 -10.89
CA ASP A 117 -0.02 -6.79 -12.33
C ASP A 117 -1.37 -7.34 -12.79
N THR A 118 -1.91 -8.33 -12.06
CA THR A 118 -3.20 -8.94 -12.37
C THR A 118 -4.34 -7.91 -12.29
N LEU A 119 -4.35 -7.10 -11.24
CA LEU A 119 -5.39 -6.08 -11.03
C LEU A 119 -5.32 -4.99 -12.12
N ILE A 120 -4.13 -4.49 -12.44
CA ILE A 120 -3.91 -3.50 -13.50
C ILE A 120 -4.38 -4.04 -14.86
N GLN A 121 -4.07 -5.30 -15.20
CA GLN A 121 -4.55 -5.91 -16.45
C GLN A 121 -6.08 -6.03 -16.49
N ASN A 122 -6.71 -6.39 -15.36
CA ASN A 122 -8.17 -6.43 -15.26
C ASN A 122 -8.80 -5.04 -15.44
N LEU A 123 -8.23 -4.01 -14.81
CA LEU A 123 -8.70 -2.63 -14.93
C LEU A 123 -8.53 -2.09 -16.36
N LYS A 124 -7.40 -2.39 -17.04
CA LYS A 124 -7.18 -2.05 -18.45
C LYS A 124 -8.19 -2.74 -19.37
N SER A 125 -8.50 -4.00 -19.10
CA SER A 125 -9.44 -4.79 -19.91
C SER A 125 -10.90 -4.42 -19.66
N GLY A 126 -11.24 -3.93 -18.46
CA GLY A 126 -12.59 -3.52 -18.06
C GLY A 126 -13.04 -2.18 -18.63
N ASN A 127 -12.12 -1.33 -19.12
CA ASN A 127 -12.43 -0.02 -19.71
C ASN A 127 -12.93 -0.09 -21.17
N HIS A 128 -13.37 -1.26 -21.65
CA HIS A 128 -13.88 -1.48 -23.01
C HIS A 128 -15.41 -1.62 -23.12
N ASN A 129 -16.20 -1.21 -22.12
CA ASN A 129 -17.67 -1.17 -22.19
C ASN A 129 -18.22 0.24 -22.01
#